data_AF-A0A6A6IIP5-F1
#
_entry.id   AF-A0A6A6IIP5-F1
#
_cell.length_a   1.000
_cell.length_b   1.000
_cell.length_c   1.000
_cell.angle_alpha   90.00
_cell.angle_beta   90.00
_cell.angle_gamma   90.00
#
_symmetry.space_group_name_H-M   'P 1'
#
loop_
_entity.id
_entity.type
_entity.pdbx_description
1 polymer ?
#
loop_
_entity_poly.entity_id
_entity_poly.type
_entity_poly.pdbx_seq_one_letter_code
_entity_poly.pdbx_strand_id
1 'polypeptide(L)'
;MVSMPSGMKGIPLLSAFRSADNDAAIFRRFSRLGARNLLHFQNHLNALEAKLHEFDKRDAKDAQGNPSLRQGARAYDSMRDAADEYRRRLSGAPEDQNGTLDTPENRFLKDSHERVELHREIAIILHQYRQALLEERQIQALPQPSKRAFAAFNSYFTDGGNILIGHDKKIIQQEEDLVSLSQPTEDDRLSRFVRYTFGYCLQSRKPGATKYHSEIYYFPPRRIQFLSYSFTASRRRYDMSRCSGRPVMEDTDMHGGFVHLPICSLCGFAHECAPSRGLWRDCCVCCSVGRIC
;
A
#
# COMPACT_ATOMS: atom_id res chain seq x y z
N MET A 1 28.07 -4.81 8.47
CA MET A 1 27.47 -3.86 9.43
C MET A 1 28.51 -2.81 9.75
N VAL A 2 28.28 -1.56 9.37
CA VAL A 2 29.15 -0.44 9.76
C VAL A 2 28.89 -0.16 11.24
N SER A 3 29.93 -0.18 12.09
CA SER A 3 29.78 0.20 13.48
C SER A 3 29.51 1.70 13.56
N MET A 4 28.35 2.09 14.08
CA MET A 4 28.04 3.50 14.32
C MET A 4 28.99 4.07 15.38
N PRO A 5 29.52 5.29 15.20
CA PRO A 5 30.31 5.94 16.23
C PRO A 5 29.45 6.14 17.48
N SER A 6 29.93 5.61 18.60
CA SER A 6 29.27 5.68 19.90
C SER A 6 29.13 7.14 20.34
N GLY A 7 27.88 7.63 20.43
CA GLY A 7 27.55 8.94 21.00
C GLY A 7 26.72 9.87 20.11
N MET A 8 26.56 9.56 18.81
CA MET A 8 25.75 10.41 17.92
C MET A 8 24.25 10.10 18.08
N LYS A 9 23.50 11.03 18.68
CA LYS A 9 22.02 11.03 18.65
C LYS A 9 21.55 11.66 17.33
N GLY A 10 20.37 11.26 16.84
CA GLY A 10 19.79 11.84 15.63
C GLY A 10 19.31 10.82 14.60
N ILE A 11 19.24 11.29 13.36
CA ILE A 11 18.83 10.50 12.18
C ILE A 11 19.67 9.22 12.02
N PRO A 12 21.02 9.22 12.19
CA PRO A 12 21.82 7.99 12.04
C PRO A 12 21.46 6.90 13.04
N LEU A 13 21.15 7.28 14.28
CA LEU A 13 20.75 6.33 15.31
C LEU A 13 19.33 5.81 15.06
N LEU A 14 18.42 6.69 14.63
CA LEU A 14 17.05 6.31 14.28
C LEU A 14 16.99 5.41 13.03
N SER A 15 17.82 5.66 12.02
CA SER A 15 17.88 4.80 10.83
C SER A 15 18.49 3.43 11.16
N ALA A 16 19.47 3.36 12.07
CA ALA A 16 19.97 2.10 12.61
C ALA A 16 18.87 1.33 13.38
N PHE A 17 18.08 2.04 14.19
CA PHE A 17 16.92 1.46 14.89
C PHE A 17 15.89 0.88 13.91
N ARG A 18 15.45 1.67 12.93
CA ARG A 18 14.45 1.26 11.93
C ARG A 18 14.91 0.13 11.02
N SER A 19 16.21 0.06 10.70
CA SER A 19 16.76 -1.04 9.89
C SER A 19 17.04 -2.30 10.69
N ALA A 20 17.11 -2.20 12.03
CA ALA A 20 17.32 -3.35 12.90
C ALA A 20 16.05 -4.19 13.08
N ASP A 21 14.86 -3.60 13.06
CA ASP A 21 13.61 -4.33 13.23
C ASP A 21 12.61 -3.93 12.15
N ASN A 22 12.03 -4.93 11.47
CA ASN A 22 11.00 -4.69 10.49
C ASN A 22 9.79 -4.01 11.15
N ASP A 23 9.38 -4.45 12.35
CA ASP A 23 8.23 -3.84 13.04
C ASP A 23 8.48 -2.37 13.42
N ALA A 24 9.76 -1.95 13.48
CA ALA A 24 10.17 -0.58 13.74
C ALA A 24 10.18 0.33 12.50
N ALA A 25 9.90 -0.19 11.30
CA ALA A 25 9.83 0.57 10.04
C ALA A 25 8.56 1.45 9.95
N ILE A 26 8.39 2.32 10.95
CA ILE A 26 7.27 3.24 11.10
C ILE A 26 7.64 4.59 10.54
N PHE A 27 6.85 5.08 9.59
CA PHE A 27 7.03 6.36 8.92
C PHE A 27 5.74 7.17 8.95
N ARG A 28 5.86 8.45 8.66
CA ARG A 28 4.70 9.32 8.50
C ARG A 28 4.21 9.26 7.06
N ARG A 29 2.90 9.13 6.85
CA ARG A 29 2.27 9.09 5.52
C ARG A 29 1.96 10.46 4.94
N PHE A 30 1.96 11.51 5.78
CA PHE A 30 1.72 12.90 5.39
C PHE A 30 0.35 13.12 4.72
N SER A 31 -0.70 12.44 5.17
CA SER A 31 -2.04 12.45 4.56
C SER A 31 -2.60 13.85 4.30
N ARG A 32 -2.48 14.75 5.27
CA ARG A 32 -2.94 16.15 5.13
C ARG A 32 -2.16 16.90 4.04
N LEU A 33 -0.86 16.65 3.93
CA LEU A 33 -0.01 17.31 2.94
C LEU A 33 -0.21 16.70 1.55
N GLY A 34 -0.36 15.38 1.45
CA GLY A 34 -0.72 14.67 0.22
C GLY A 34 -2.04 15.16 -0.34
N ALA A 35 -3.08 15.24 0.49
CA ALA A 35 -4.38 15.80 0.10
C ALA A 35 -4.26 17.25 -0.37
N ARG A 36 -3.48 18.09 0.31
CA ARG A 36 -3.23 19.48 -0.12
C ARG A 36 -2.53 19.54 -1.49
N ASN A 37 -1.56 18.66 -1.74
CA ASN A 37 -0.87 18.58 -3.03
C ASN A 37 -1.85 18.20 -4.16
N LEU A 38 -2.72 17.20 -3.93
CA LEU A 38 -3.76 16.80 -4.88
C LEU A 38 -4.75 17.95 -5.17
N LEU A 39 -5.16 18.70 -4.15
CA LEU A 39 -6.02 19.88 -4.32
C LEU A 39 -5.33 20.99 -5.14
N HIS A 40 -4.02 21.17 -4.96
CA HIS A 40 -3.25 22.13 -5.77
C HIS A 40 -3.22 21.71 -7.25
N PHE A 41 -3.00 20.43 -7.55
CA PHE A 41 -3.07 19.92 -8.92
C PHE A 41 -4.47 20.09 -9.53
N GLN A 42 -5.54 19.80 -8.79
CA GLN A 42 -6.91 20.01 -9.25
C GLN A 42 -7.18 21.48 -9.58
N ASN A 43 -6.77 22.40 -8.72
CA ASN A 43 -6.92 23.82 -8.97
C ASN A 43 -6.16 24.25 -10.25
N HIS A 44 -4.92 23.78 -10.43
CA HIS A 44 -4.13 24.06 -11.62
C HIS A 44 -4.82 23.54 -12.88
N LEU A 45 -5.29 22.29 -12.86
CA LEU A 45 -6.02 21.68 -13.99
C LEU A 45 -7.31 22.44 -14.31
N ASN A 46 -8.10 22.83 -13.30
CA ASN A 46 -9.30 23.62 -13.49
C ASN A 46 -8.99 24.98 -14.15
N ALA A 47 -7.88 25.62 -13.77
CA ALA A 47 -7.45 26.87 -14.39
C ALA A 47 -7.05 26.68 -15.86
N LEU A 48 -6.37 25.58 -16.21
CA LEU A 48 -6.03 25.25 -17.60
C LEU A 48 -7.27 24.87 -18.42
N GLU A 49 -8.19 24.11 -17.85
CA GLU A 49 -9.47 23.75 -18.46
C GLU A 49 -10.33 25.00 -18.74
N ALA A 50 -10.39 25.95 -17.80
CA ALA A 50 -11.06 27.22 -18.01
C ALA A 50 -10.45 28.01 -19.19
N LYS A 51 -9.11 28.03 -19.31
CA LYS A 51 -8.43 28.65 -20.47
C LYS A 51 -8.80 27.96 -21.78
N LEU A 52 -8.85 26.63 -21.80
CA LEU A 52 -9.24 25.86 -22.98
C LEU A 52 -10.69 26.17 -23.38
N HIS A 53 -11.60 26.23 -22.42
CA HIS A 53 -12.99 26.63 -22.67
C HIS A 53 -13.13 28.04 -23.22
N GLU A 54 -12.29 29.00 -22.82
CA GLU A 54 -12.30 30.34 -23.43
C GLU A 54 -11.81 30.33 -24.88
N PHE A 55 -10.88 29.44 -25.24
CA PHE A 55 -10.51 29.21 -26.63
C PHE A 55 -11.65 28.57 -27.44
N ASP A 56 -12.34 27.58 -26.88
CA ASP A 56 -13.49 26.92 -27.53
C ASP A 56 -14.66 27.89 -27.74
N LYS A 57 -14.95 28.74 -26.75
CA LYS A 57 -15.99 29.77 -26.85
C LYS A 57 -15.68 30.82 -27.91
N ARG A 58 -14.41 31.22 -28.05
CA ARG A 58 -13.97 32.16 -29.09
C ARG A 58 -14.12 31.52 -30.48
N ASP A 59 -13.65 30.31 -30.64
CA ASP A 59 -13.77 29.59 -31.92
C ASP A 59 -15.23 29.34 -32.31
N ALA A 60 -16.10 29.00 -31.35
CA ALA A 60 -17.51 28.79 -31.64
C ALA A 60 -18.17 30.03 -32.27
N LYS A 61 -17.72 31.24 -31.90
CA LYS A 61 -18.20 32.50 -32.48
C LYS A 61 -17.59 32.75 -33.87
N ASP A 62 -16.29 32.50 -34.03
CA ASP A 62 -15.55 32.85 -35.24
C ASP A 62 -15.58 31.76 -36.33
N ALA A 63 -16.00 30.54 -35.99
CA ALA A 63 -15.99 29.37 -36.87
C ALA A 63 -16.84 29.54 -38.15
N GLN A 64 -17.89 30.37 -38.13
CA GLN A 64 -18.73 30.60 -39.31
C GLN A 64 -17.97 31.34 -40.43
N GLY A 65 -17.02 32.20 -40.08
CA GLY A 65 -16.28 33.04 -41.03
C GLY A 65 -14.91 32.50 -41.44
N ASN A 66 -14.37 31.49 -40.75
CA ASN A 66 -12.98 31.06 -40.93
C ASN A 66 -12.86 29.53 -41.17
N PRO A 67 -12.64 29.09 -42.42
CA PRO A 67 -12.41 27.68 -42.75
C PRO A 67 -11.21 27.07 -42.02
N SER A 68 -10.12 27.83 -41.84
CA SER A 68 -8.90 27.36 -41.18
C SER A 68 -9.13 27.05 -39.70
N LEU A 69 -9.94 27.86 -39.00
CA LEU A 69 -10.37 27.57 -37.62
C LEU A 69 -11.16 26.25 -37.54
N ARG A 70 -12.09 26.03 -38.47
CA ARG A 70 -12.87 24.78 -38.52
C ARG A 70 -12.00 23.55 -38.80
N GLN A 71 -10.99 23.70 -39.65
CA GLN A 71 -10.03 22.63 -39.94
C GLN A 71 -9.14 22.35 -38.73
N GLY A 72 -8.58 23.40 -38.11
CA GLY A 72 -7.77 23.30 -36.88
C GLY A 72 -8.50 22.63 -35.74
N ALA A 73 -9.78 22.95 -35.52
CA ALA A 73 -10.61 22.32 -34.50
C ALA A 73 -10.87 20.82 -34.73
N ARG A 74 -10.78 20.35 -35.99
CA ARG A 74 -11.04 18.95 -36.36
C ARG A 74 -9.77 18.12 -36.50
N ALA A 75 -8.67 18.75 -36.90
CA ALA A 75 -7.42 18.09 -37.24
C ALA A 75 -6.26 18.69 -36.43
N TYR A 76 -5.81 17.96 -35.42
CA TYR A 76 -4.70 18.39 -34.56
C TYR A 76 -3.42 18.69 -35.35
N ASP A 77 -3.10 17.92 -36.39
CA ASP A 77 -1.92 18.17 -37.22
C ASP A 77 -1.98 19.58 -37.85
N SER A 78 -3.14 20.01 -38.34
CA SER A 78 -3.29 21.36 -38.93
C SER A 78 -3.10 22.48 -37.91
N MET A 79 -3.54 22.27 -36.66
CA MET A 79 -3.31 23.21 -35.57
C MET A 79 -1.83 23.24 -35.16
N ARG A 80 -1.19 22.07 -35.10
CA ARG A 80 0.25 21.95 -34.81
C ARG A 80 1.08 22.63 -35.88
N ASP A 81 0.77 22.41 -37.15
CA ASP A 81 1.53 23.01 -38.25
C ASP A 81 1.41 24.55 -38.25
N ALA A 82 0.23 25.08 -37.93
CA ALA A 82 0.02 26.52 -37.73
C ALA A 82 0.78 27.07 -36.52
N ALA A 83 0.83 26.32 -35.41
CA ALA A 83 1.62 26.67 -34.24
C ALA A 83 3.13 26.68 -34.52
N ASP A 84 3.63 25.70 -35.28
CA ASP A 84 5.03 25.60 -35.66
C ASP A 84 5.42 26.69 -36.66
N GLU A 85 4.50 27.10 -37.54
CA GLU A 85 4.67 28.28 -38.37
C GLU A 85 4.78 29.57 -37.54
N TYR A 86 3.90 29.76 -36.55
CA TYR A 86 3.99 30.89 -35.62
C TYR A 86 5.35 30.93 -34.90
N ARG A 87 5.78 29.77 -34.37
CA ARG A 87 7.06 29.65 -33.68
C ARG A 87 8.24 29.98 -34.58
N ARG A 88 8.24 29.51 -35.83
CA ARG A 88 9.29 29.82 -36.82
C ARG A 88 9.37 31.33 -37.06
N ARG A 89 8.23 31.99 -37.25
CA ARG A 89 8.16 33.45 -37.43
C ARG A 89 8.67 34.20 -36.20
N LEU A 90 8.35 33.73 -35.00
CA LEU A 90 8.85 34.29 -33.75
C LEU A 90 10.38 34.14 -33.63
N SER A 91 10.94 32.97 -33.95
CA SER A 91 12.39 32.72 -33.87
C SER A 91 13.21 33.43 -34.94
N GLY A 92 12.61 33.78 -36.08
CA GLY A 92 13.26 34.48 -37.17
C GLY A 92 13.13 36.01 -37.11
N ALA A 93 12.36 36.54 -36.15
CA ALA A 93 12.15 37.97 -36.00
C ALA A 93 13.30 38.61 -35.20
N PRO A 94 13.85 39.77 -35.64
CA PRO A 94 14.80 40.53 -34.83
C PRO A 94 14.13 41.02 -33.54
N GLU A 95 14.85 40.98 -32.41
CA GLU A 95 14.32 41.27 -31.06
C GLU A 95 13.58 42.62 -30.96
N ASP A 96 13.98 43.58 -31.80
CA ASP A 96 13.46 44.95 -31.84
C ASP A 96 12.04 45.05 -32.46
N GLN A 97 11.53 43.99 -33.10
CA GLN A 97 10.26 43.97 -33.85
C GLN A 97 9.24 42.94 -33.36
N ASN A 98 9.39 42.40 -32.15
CA ASN A 98 8.46 41.42 -31.58
C ASN A 98 6.99 41.89 -31.56
N GLY A 99 6.73 43.20 -31.55
CA GLY A 99 5.39 43.78 -31.64
C GLY A 99 4.70 43.66 -33.01
N THR A 100 5.44 43.46 -34.10
CA THR A 100 4.88 43.35 -35.47
C THR A 100 4.12 42.05 -35.69
N LEU A 101 4.43 41.01 -34.90
CA LEU A 101 3.83 39.69 -35.05
C LEU A 101 2.36 39.63 -34.58
N ASP A 102 1.97 40.53 -33.66
CA ASP A 102 0.62 40.68 -33.09
C ASP A 102 -0.36 41.41 -34.04
N THR A 103 -0.21 41.18 -35.34
CA THR A 103 -1.14 41.68 -36.36
C THR A 103 -2.41 40.81 -36.37
N PRO A 104 -3.61 41.39 -36.60
CA PRO A 104 -4.87 40.63 -36.68
C PRO A 104 -4.82 39.45 -37.67
N GLU A 105 -4.01 39.55 -38.73
CA GLU A 105 -3.79 38.49 -39.71
C GLU A 105 -3.13 37.24 -39.12
N ASN A 106 -2.26 37.40 -38.13
CA ASN A 106 -1.54 36.29 -37.48
C ASN A 106 -2.26 35.74 -36.25
N ARG A 107 -3.45 36.27 -35.91
CA ARG A 107 -4.20 35.86 -34.71
C ARG A 107 -4.43 34.36 -34.65
N PHE A 108 -4.81 33.75 -35.78
CA PHE A 108 -5.02 32.30 -35.87
C PHE A 108 -3.76 31.49 -35.55
N LEU A 109 -2.60 31.92 -36.08
CA LEU A 109 -1.32 31.26 -35.84
C LEU A 109 -0.91 31.38 -34.37
N LYS A 110 -1.09 32.57 -33.78
CA LYS A 110 -0.83 32.83 -32.36
C LYS A 110 -1.71 31.98 -31.45
N ASP A 111 -3.03 32.01 -31.66
CA ASP A 111 -3.99 31.23 -30.89
C ASP A 111 -3.69 29.72 -31.01
N SER A 112 -3.33 29.24 -32.20
CA SER A 112 -2.93 27.84 -32.41
C SER A 112 -1.67 27.48 -31.61
N HIS A 113 -0.67 28.37 -31.60
CA HIS A 113 0.53 28.18 -30.78
C HIS A 113 0.21 28.13 -29.28
N GLU A 114 -0.57 29.08 -28.77
CA GLU A 114 -0.97 29.12 -27.37
C GLU A 114 -1.75 27.87 -26.94
N ARG A 115 -2.64 27.37 -27.82
CA ARG A 115 -3.39 26.12 -27.57
C ARG A 115 -2.50 24.90 -27.51
N VAL A 116 -1.56 24.77 -28.44
CA VAL A 116 -0.62 23.62 -28.45
C VAL A 116 0.23 23.62 -27.18
N GLU A 117 0.71 24.78 -26.73
CA GLU A 117 1.42 24.88 -25.45
C GLU A 117 0.51 24.57 -24.26
N LEU A 118 -0.73 25.07 -24.25
CA LEU A 118 -1.72 24.76 -23.21
C LEU A 118 -1.97 23.25 -23.12
N HIS A 119 -2.14 22.57 -24.25
CA HIS A 119 -2.32 21.11 -24.30
C HIS A 119 -1.11 20.36 -23.76
N ARG A 120 0.11 20.83 -24.04
CA ARG A 120 1.33 20.26 -23.46
C ARG A 120 1.38 20.43 -21.95
N GLU A 121 1.06 21.62 -21.44
CA GLU A 121 1.01 21.90 -20.01
C GLU A 121 -0.03 21.00 -19.33
N ILE A 122 -1.24 20.90 -19.89
CA ILE A 122 -2.29 20.00 -19.40
C ILE A 122 -1.78 18.57 -19.38
N ALA A 123 -1.13 18.07 -20.43
CA ALA A 123 -0.64 16.70 -20.48
C ALA A 123 0.37 16.42 -19.36
N ILE A 124 1.30 17.35 -19.08
CA ILE A 124 2.30 17.22 -18.03
C ILE A 124 1.62 17.20 -16.65
N ILE A 125 0.81 18.21 -16.34
CA ILE A 125 0.17 18.34 -15.03
C ILE A 125 -0.83 17.21 -14.78
N LEU A 126 -1.59 16.81 -15.79
CA LEU A 126 -2.54 15.72 -15.68
C LEU A 126 -1.85 14.37 -15.45
N HIS A 127 -0.70 14.14 -16.09
CA HIS A 127 0.13 12.97 -15.79
C HIS A 127 0.61 13.00 -14.34
N GLN A 128 1.18 14.11 -13.88
CA GLN A 128 1.65 14.27 -12.50
C GLN A 128 0.53 14.07 -11.48
N TYR A 129 -0.65 14.64 -11.73
CA TYR A 129 -1.83 14.45 -10.88
C TYR A 129 -2.26 12.98 -10.80
N ARG A 130 -2.31 12.29 -11.94
CA ARG A 130 -2.69 10.86 -12.00
C ARG A 130 -1.68 9.97 -11.28
N GLN A 131 -0.37 10.24 -11.45
CA GLN A 131 0.68 9.54 -10.71
C GLN A 131 0.54 9.78 -9.21
N ALA A 132 0.40 11.04 -8.79
CA ALA A 132 0.21 11.41 -7.39
C ALA A 132 -1.02 10.73 -6.76
N LEU A 133 -2.13 10.57 -7.50
CA LEU A 133 -3.30 9.82 -7.02
C LEU A 133 -3.00 8.34 -6.78
N LEU A 134 -2.25 7.70 -7.69
CA LEU A 134 -1.88 6.29 -7.55
C LEU A 134 -0.91 6.10 -6.38
N GLU A 135 0.08 6.98 -6.24
CA GLU A 135 1.02 6.98 -5.12
C GLU A 135 0.30 7.20 -3.79
N GLU A 136 -0.59 8.19 -3.71
CA GLU A 136 -1.38 8.46 -2.51
C GLU A 136 -2.28 7.28 -2.15
N ARG A 137 -2.89 6.62 -3.14
CA ARG A 137 -3.66 5.38 -2.91
C ARG A 137 -2.76 4.27 -2.33
N GLN A 138 -1.56 4.09 -2.88
CA GLN A 138 -0.63 3.06 -2.39
C GLN A 138 -0.21 3.35 -0.95
N ILE A 139 0.08 4.61 -0.63
CA ILE A 139 0.43 5.05 0.73
C ILE A 139 -0.75 4.87 1.68
N GLN A 140 -1.98 5.16 1.26
CA GLN A 140 -3.19 4.95 2.05
C GLN A 140 -3.51 3.47 2.29
N ALA A 141 -3.10 2.60 1.37
CA ALA A 141 -3.25 1.15 1.54
C ALA A 141 -2.26 0.56 2.55
N LEU A 142 -1.22 1.31 2.96
CA LEU A 142 -0.27 0.84 3.97
C LEU A 142 -0.96 0.70 5.33
N PRO A 143 -0.67 -0.39 6.06
CA PRO A 143 -1.26 -0.63 7.36
C PRO A 143 -0.74 0.38 8.39
N GLN A 144 -1.60 0.73 9.34
CA GLN A 144 -1.16 1.41 10.54
C GLN A 144 -0.25 0.50 11.36
N PRO A 145 0.71 1.06 12.12
CA PRO A 145 1.56 0.28 12.98
C PRO A 145 0.73 -0.46 14.04
N SER A 146 1.15 -1.68 14.37
CA SER A 146 0.52 -2.40 15.48
C SER A 146 0.72 -1.62 16.79
N LYS A 147 -0.25 -1.65 17.70
CA LYS A 147 -0.17 -0.97 19.01
C LYS A 147 1.12 -1.28 19.77
N ARG A 148 1.62 -2.52 19.62
CA ARG A 148 2.88 -2.96 20.20
C ARG A 148 4.09 -2.29 19.57
N ALA A 149 4.17 -2.32 18.24
CA ALA A 149 5.25 -1.70 17.49
C ALA A 149 5.29 -0.18 17.76
N PHE A 150 4.11 0.45 17.78
CA PHE A 150 3.97 1.84 18.16
C PHE A 150 4.43 2.11 19.60
N ALA A 151 4.06 1.28 20.58
CA ALA A 151 4.51 1.43 21.96
C ALA A 151 6.04 1.31 22.10
N ALA A 152 6.65 0.34 21.42
CA ALA A 152 8.12 0.17 21.41
C ALA A 152 8.82 1.36 20.75
N PHE A 153 8.27 1.85 19.63
CA PHE A 153 8.74 3.04 18.95
C PHE A 153 8.60 4.29 19.84
N ASN A 154 7.46 4.46 20.50
CA ASN A 154 7.22 5.60 21.37
C ASN A 154 8.17 5.60 22.58
N SER A 155 8.32 4.46 23.27
CA SER A 155 9.30 4.31 24.37
C SER A 155 10.71 4.64 23.90
N TYR A 156 11.14 4.13 22.74
CA TYR A 156 12.46 4.47 22.19
C TYR A 156 12.65 5.98 21.98
N PHE A 157 11.64 6.68 21.49
CA PHE A 157 11.69 8.12 21.27
C PHE A 157 11.58 8.97 22.55
N THR A 158 10.81 8.52 23.55
CA THR A 158 10.68 9.24 24.83
C THR A 158 11.90 9.04 25.71
N ASP A 159 12.42 7.82 25.74
CA ASP A 159 13.44 7.39 26.70
C ASP A 159 14.86 7.77 26.22
N GLY A 160 15.08 7.86 24.90
CA GLY A 160 16.34 8.31 24.31
C GLY A 160 16.65 9.81 24.45
N GLY A 161 15.71 10.59 25.00
CA GLY A 161 15.64 12.05 24.85
C GLY A 161 15.27 12.43 23.41
N ASN A 162 14.95 13.70 23.14
CA ASN A 162 14.52 14.17 21.80
C ASN A 162 15.53 13.75 20.71
N ILE A 163 15.35 12.58 20.08
CA ILE A 163 16.25 12.02 19.07
C ILE A 163 16.24 12.94 17.84
N LEU A 164 15.06 13.46 17.51
CA LEU A 164 14.86 14.42 16.44
C LEU A 164 14.61 15.81 17.04
N ILE A 165 15.15 16.83 16.39
CA ILE A 165 15.03 18.24 16.75
C ILE A 165 14.19 18.94 15.66
N GLY A 166 13.49 20.02 16.03
CA GLY A 166 12.71 20.83 15.08
C GLY A 166 11.30 20.29 14.86
N HIS A 167 10.83 20.33 13.62
CA HIS A 167 9.46 19.93 13.24
C HIS A 167 9.21 18.43 13.47
N ASP A 168 10.25 17.61 13.34
CA ASP A 168 10.15 16.15 13.46
C ASP A 168 10.04 15.67 14.90
N LYS A 169 10.25 16.55 15.89
CA LYS A 169 10.02 16.24 17.31
C LYS A 169 8.56 15.83 17.58
N LYS A 170 7.62 16.33 16.77
CA LYS A 170 6.17 16.08 16.94
C LYS A 170 5.65 14.92 16.10
N ILE A 171 6.51 14.14 15.45
CA ILE A 171 6.09 13.05 14.56
C ILE A 171 5.17 12.02 15.25
N ILE A 172 5.36 11.79 16.55
CA ILE A 172 4.61 10.80 17.34
C ILE A 172 3.25 11.32 17.80
N GLN A 173 3.06 12.64 17.83
CA GLN A 173 1.79 13.22 18.29
C GLN A 173 0.61 12.91 17.36
N GLN A 174 0.89 12.48 16.13
CA GLN A 174 -0.09 12.20 15.09
C GLN A 174 -0.09 10.71 14.75
N GLU A 175 -0.55 9.87 15.69
CA GLU A 175 -0.59 8.40 15.53
C GLU A 175 -1.35 7.97 14.26
N GLU A 176 -2.45 8.67 13.94
CA GLU A 176 -3.28 8.40 12.76
C GLU A 176 -2.55 8.59 11.42
N ASP A 177 -1.48 9.41 11.40
CA ASP A 177 -0.69 9.73 10.21
C ASP A 177 0.55 8.83 10.10
N LEU A 178 0.72 7.86 11.00
CA LEU A 178 1.80 6.88 10.96
C LEU A 178 1.39 5.63 10.19
N VAL A 179 2.32 5.10 9.42
CA VAL A 179 2.19 3.86 8.65
C VAL A 179 3.40 2.98 8.91
N SER A 180 3.19 1.66 8.87
CA SER A 180 4.26 0.69 8.90
C SER A 180 4.53 0.20 7.48
N LEU A 181 5.80 0.25 7.05
CA LEU A 181 6.21 -0.36 5.77
C LEU A 181 6.29 -1.88 5.86
N SER A 182 6.32 -2.41 7.07
CA SER A 182 6.34 -3.85 7.26
C SER A 182 4.96 -4.40 6.99
N GLN A 183 4.93 -5.40 6.11
CA GLN A 183 3.77 -6.27 6.01
C GLN A 183 3.47 -6.77 7.42
N PRO A 184 2.21 -6.69 7.89
CA PRO A 184 1.85 -7.32 9.13
C PRO A 184 2.21 -8.78 8.92
N THR A 185 3.27 -9.26 9.58
CA THR A 185 3.51 -10.69 9.63
C THR A 185 2.18 -11.27 10.09
N GLU A 186 1.58 -12.15 9.28
CA GLU A 186 0.34 -12.81 9.62
C GLU A 186 0.63 -13.64 10.87
N ASP A 187 0.53 -12.99 12.02
CA ASP A 187 0.60 -13.64 13.29
C ASP A 187 -0.73 -14.35 13.42
N ASP A 188 -0.72 -15.63 13.06
CA ASP A 188 -1.76 -16.58 13.41
C ASP A 188 -2.24 -16.29 14.83
N ARG A 189 -3.55 -16.42 15.09
CA ARG A 189 -4.15 -16.12 16.40
C ARG A 189 -3.38 -16.77 17.56
N LEU A 190 -2.80 -17.95 17.29
CA LEU A 190 -1.90 -18.66 18.21
C LEU A 190 -0.54 -17.96 18.40
N SER A 191 0.12 -17.49 17.35
CA SER A 191 1.35 -16.69 17.45
C SER A 191 1.12 -15.43 18.27
N ARG A 192 -0.03 -14.76 18.06
CA ARG A 192 -0.42 -13.59 18.88
C ARG A 192 -0.64 -13.97 20.34
N PHE A 193 -1.31 -15.09 20.60
CA PHE A 193 -1.50 -15.62 21.96
C PHE A 193 -0.17 -15.96 22.63
N VAL A 194 0.69 -16.74 21.98
CA VAL A 194 2.00 -17.15 22.51
C VAL A 194 2.89 -15.94 22.77
N ARG A 195 2.87 -14.93 21.89
CA ARG A 195 3.56 -13.65 22.13
C ARG A 195 2.99 -12.88 23.32
N TYR A 196 1.70 -12.99 23.59
CA TYR A 196 1.03 -12.32 24.72
C TYR A 196 1.30 -13.04 26.05
N THR A 197 1.09 -14.36 26.13
CA THR A 197 1.27 -15.15 27.35
C THR A 197 2.73 -15.48 27.66
N PHE A 198 3.54 -15.78 26.64
CA PHE A 198 4.95 -16.16 26.81
C PHE A 198 5.93 -15.10 26.31
N GLY A 199 5.44 -13.88 26.06
CA GLY A 199 6.24 -12.76 25.56
C GLY A 199 7.48 -12.47 26.41
N TYR A 200 7.33 -12.52 27.73
CA TYR A 200 8.43 -12.25 28.66
C TYR A 200 9.50 -13.37 28.64
N CYS A 201 9.10 -14.62 28.47
CA CYS A 201 10.01 -15.77 28.43
C CYS A 201 10.71 -15.97 27.07
N LEU A 202 10.09 -15.49 25.99
CA LEU A 202 10.59 -15.63 24.62
C LEU A 202 11.36 -14.41 24.13
N GLN A 203 11.42 -13.35 24.92
CA GLN A 203 12.27 -12.21 24.69
C GLN A 203 13.71 -12.66 24.50
N SER A 204 14.32 -12.26 23.39
CA SER A 204 15.76 -12.44 23.17
C SER A 204 16.38 -11.11 22.82
N ARG A 205 17.49 -10.80 23.48
CA ARG A 205 18.35 -9.69 23.04
C ARG A 205 18.91 -10.05 21.68
N LYS A 206 18.79 -9.15 20.71
CA LYS A 206 19.36 -9.35 19.38
C LYS A 206 20.90 -9.45 19.51
N PRO A 207 21.54 -10.54 19.07
CA PRO A 207 22.99 -10.66 19.13
C PRO A 207 23.62 -9.58 18.25
N GLY A 208 24.52 -8.76 18.82
CA GLY A 208 25.15 -7.62 18.14
C GLY A 208 24.43 -6.28 18.29
N ALA A 209 23.38 -6.18 19.12
CA ALA A 209 22.79 -4.88 19.47
C ALA A 209 23.84 -3.98 20.16
N THR A 210 24.12 -2.82 19.58
CA THR A 210 24.94 -1.79 20.22
C THR A 210 24.27 -1.34 21.53
N LYS A 211 25.01 -0.70 22.43
CA LYS A 211 24.55 -0.28 23.77
C LYS A 211 23.23 0.54 23.76
N TYR A 212 22.86 1.11 22.62
CA TYR A 212 21.64 1.90 22.37
C TYR A 212 20.45 1.12 21.80
N HIS A 213 20.63 -0.15 21.43
CA HIS A 213 19.58 -1.07 20.98
C HIS A 213 19.30 -2.17 22.01
N SER A 214 19.82 -2.04 23.23
CA SER A 214 19.76 -3.04 24.30
C SER A 214 18.35 -3.29 24.87
N GLU A 215 17.41 -2.36 24.62
CA GLU A 215 16.02 -2.43 25.07
C GLU A 215 15.04 -2.86 23.96
N ILE A 216 15.52 -3.09 22.73
CA ILE A 216 14.67 -3.56 21.64
C ILE A 216 14.52 -5.06 21.76
N TYR A 217 13.34 -5.45 22.24
CA TYR A 217 12.97 -6.82 22.46
C TYR A 217 12.51 -7.48 21.17
N TYR A 218 13.41 -8.27 20.58
CA TYR A 218 13.15 -9.05 19.39
C TYR A 218 12.61 -10.44 19.75
N PHE A 219 11.61 -10.91 18.99
CA PHE A 219 11.13 -12.29 19.07
C PHE A 219 11.64 -13.07 17.86
N PRO A 220 12.56 -14.02 18.05
CA PRO A 220 13.05 -14.83 16.94
C PRO A 220 11.88 -15.63 16.32
N PRO A 221 11.62 -15.53 15.01
CA PRO A 221 10.55 -16.26 14.33
C PRO A 221 10.61 -17.76 14.60
N ARG A 222 11.82 -18.32 14.68
CA ARG A 222 12.07 -19.73 14.95
C ARG A 222 11.59 -20.20 16.33
N ARG A 223 11.64 -19.35 17.37
CA ARG A 223 11.19 -19.71 18.72
C ARG A 223 9.67 -19.69 18.85
N ILE A 224 9.02 -18.73 18.20
CA ILE A 224 7.55 -18.67 18.14
C ILE A 224 7.02 -19.83 17.28
N GLN A 225 7.68 -20.13 16.16
CA GLN A 225 7.37 -21.32 15.36
C GLN A 225 7.55 -22.61 16.15
N PHE A 226 8.66 -22.79 16.88
CA PHE A 226 8.88 -23.99 17.68
C PHE A 226 7.78 -24.21 18.74
N LEU A 227 7.38 -23.15 19.46
CA LEU A 227 6.30 -23.25 20.44
C LEU A 227 4.94 -23.44 19.82
N SER A 228 4.61 -22.75 18.73
CA SER A 228 3.35 -22.97 18.02
C SER A 228 3.25 -24.39 17.46
N TYR A 229 4.35 -24.95 16.91
CA TYR A 229 4.43 -26.36 16.53
C TYR A 229 4.30 -27.31 17.73
N SER A 230 4.91 -26.98 18.87
CA SER A 230 4.81 -27.80 20.10
C SER A 230 3.40 -27.81 20.68
N PHE A 231 2.70 -26.67 20.66
CA PHE A 231 1.31 -26.55 21.10
C PHE A 231 0.34 -27.27 20.16
N THR A 232 0.50 -27.12 18.85
CA THR A 232 -0.32 -27.84 17.85
C THR A 232 -0.06 -29.35 17.87
N ALA A 233 1.18 -29.78 18.05
CA ALA A 233 1.54 -31.19 18.22
C ALA A 233 1.03 -31.78 19.55
N SER A 234 1.02 -31.00 20.63
CA SER A 234 0.45 -31.42 21.92
C SER A 234 -1.07 -31.55 21.87
N ARG A 235 -1.75 -30.67 21.12
CA ARG A 235 -3.21 -30.75 20.91
C ARG A 235 -3.60 -31.96 20.06
N ARG A 236 -2.83 -32.29 19.01
CA ARG A 236 -2.98 -33.56 18.27
C ARG A 236 -2.73 -34.80 19.14
N ARG A 237 -1.78 -34.74 20.07
CA ARG A 237 -1.53 -35.82 21.05
C ARG A 237 -2.67 -35.99 22.06
N TYR A 238 -3.32 -34.89 22.47
CA TYR A 238 -4.48 -34.93 23.37
C TYR A 238 -5.76 -35.44 22.70
N ASP A 239 -5.94 -35.16 21.40
CA ASP A 239 -7.06 -35.73 20.63
C ASP A 239 -6.85 -37.22 20.32
N MET A 240 -5.61 -37.66 20.05
CA MET A 240 -5.32 -39.10 19.89
C MET A 240 -5.54 -39.91 21.17
N SER A 241 -5.30 -39.34 22.36
CA SER A 241 -5.56 -40.02 23.64
C SER A 241 -7.03 -39.98 24.07
N ARG A 242 -7.90 -39.25 23.35
CA ARG A 242 -9.37 -39.33 23.52
C ARG A 242 -10.03 -40.34 22.58
N CYS A 243 -9.36 -40.76 21.51
CA CYS A 243 -9.85 -41.82 20.62
C CYS A 243 -9.52 -43.25 21.11
N SER A 244 -8.92 -43.41 22.29
CA SER A 244 -8.73 -44.73 22.94
C SER A 244 -9.82 -45.08 23.97
N GLY A 245 -10.96 -44.37 23.93
CA GLY A 245 -12.18 -44.80 24.61
C GLY A 245 -12.69 -46.10 24.01
N ARG A 246 -12.84 -47.11 24.86
CA ARG A 246 -13.27 -48.49 24.56
C ARG A 246 -14.46 -48.56 23.57
N PRO A 247 -14.53 -49.61 22.73
CA PRO A 247 -15.77 -49.93 22.03
C PRO A 247 -16.85 -50.27 23.08
N VAL A 248 -17.94 -49.51 23.06
CA VAL A 248 -19.18 -49.92 23.72
C VAL A 248 -19.78 -51.00 22.82
N MET A 249 -19.81 -52.24 23.33
CA MET A 249 -20.70 -53.28 22.79
C MET A 249 -22.13 -52.82 23.07
N GLU A 250 -22.87 -52.53 22.01
CA GLU A 250 -24.30 -52.31 22.05
C GLU A 250 -24.94 -53.53 21.35
N ASP A 251 -25.36 -54.51 22.14
CA ASP A 251 -26.30 -55.53 21.70
C ASP A 251 -27.70 -54.95 21.82
N THR A 252 -28.40 -54.76 20.70
CA THR A 252 -29.81 -55.17 20.50
C THR A 252 -30.32 -54.76 19.10
N ASP A 253 -30.58 -55.79 18.30
CA ASP A 253 -31.77 -56.06 17.48
C ASP A 253 -32.42 -55.04 16.55
N MET A 254 -32.85 -55.61 15.42
CA MET A 254 -33.53 -55.03 14.28
C MET A 254 -34.83 -54.28 14.64
N HIS A 255 -35.02 -53.09 14.08
CA HIS A 255 -36.07 -52.78 13.09
C HIS A 255 -36.09 -51.27 12.71
N GLY A 256 -36.11 -50.99 11.40
CA GLY A 256 -36.96 -49.94 10.83
C GLY A 256 -36.63 -48.46 11.09
N GLY A 257 -35.49 -48.01 10.57
CA GLY A 257 -35.26 -46.71 9.91
C GLY A 257 -35.98 -45.43 10.36
N PHE A 258 -35.25 -44.54 11.04
CA PHE A 258 -35.01 -43.14 10.64
C PHE A 258 -33.89 -42.58 11.55
N VAL A 259 -32.72 -42.26 11.00
CA VAL A 259 -31.57 -41.75 11.78
C VAL A 259 -31.18 -40.35 11.29
N HIS A 260 -31.24 -39.39 12.21
CA HIS A 260 -30.61 -38.08 12.10
C HIS A 260 -29.09 -38.23 11.94
N LEU A 261 -28.52 -37.61 10.91
CA LEU A 261 -27.07 -37.51 10.70
C LEU A 261 -26.38 -36.72 11.84
N PRO A 262 -25.31 -37.24 12.46
CA PRO A 262 -24.46 -36.43 13.34
C PRO A 262 -23.53 -35.55 12.48
N ILE A 263 -23.56 -34.25 12.75
CA ILE A 263 -22.67 -33.26 12.16
C ILE A 263 -21.26 -33.45 12.73
N CYS A 264 -20.27 -33.69 11.86
CA CYS A 264 -18.86 -33.75 12.24
C CYS A 264 -18.33 -32.32 12.50
N SER A 265 -18.01 -32.00 13.76
CA SER A 265 -17.64 -30.64 14.21
C SER A 265 -16.21 -30.19 13.85
N LEU A 266 -15.56 -30.81 12.86
CA LEU A 266 -14.15 -30.54 12.51
C LEU A 266 -13.93 -30.07 11.06
N CYS A 267 -14.95 -30.10 10.21
CA CYS A 267 -14.89 -29.58 8.85
C CYS A 267 -16.21 -28.90 8.52
N GLY A 268 -16.27 -27.58 8.69
CA GLY A 268 -17.43 -26.74 8.36
C GLY A 268 -17.64 -26.54 6.85
N PHE A 269 -17.59 -27.61 6.06
CA PHE A 269 -17.96 -27.61 4.65
C PHE A 269 -18.74 -28.88 4.31
N ALA A 270 -19.99 -28.69 3.86
CA ALA A 270 -20.79 -29.74 3.27
C ALA A 270 -20.33 -29.97 1.82
N HIS A 271 -19.82 -31.16 1.51
CA HIS A 271 -19.77 -31.64 0.14
C HIS A 271 -20.78 -32.78 0.00
N GLU A 272 -21.75 -32.59 -0.89
CA GLU A 272 -22.67 -33.62 -1.35
C GLU A 272 -21.88 -34.71 -2.10
N CYS A 273 -21.90 -35.94 -1.58
CA CYS A 273 -21.49 -37.12 -2.32
C CYS A 273 -22.64 -38.14 -2.32
N ALA A 274 -23.24 -38.36 -3.49
CA ALA A 274 -24.28 -39.34 -3.73
C ALA A 274 -23.73 -40.79 -3.68
N PRO A 275 -24.55 -41.81 -3.34
CA PRO A 275 -24.05 -43.16 -3.10
C PRO A 275 -24.09 -44.02 -4.37
N SER A 276 -22.96 -44.59 -4.78
CA SER A 276 -22.93 -45.76 -5.66
C SER A 276 -22.03 -46.86 -5.06
N ARG A 277 -22.74 -47.81 -4.43
CA ARG A 277 -22.46 -49.26 -4.31
C ARG A 277 -20.99 -49.71 -4.32
N GLY A 278 -20.52 -50.16 -3.15
CA GLY A 278 -19.63 -51.31 -3.02
C GLY A 278 -18.30 -51.05 -2.32
N LEU A 279 -18.12 -51.73 -1.18
CA LEU A 279 -16.88 -51.90 -0.41
C LEU A 279 -16.35 -50.70 0.39
N TRP A 280 -16.77 -50.65 1.66
CA TRP A 280 -16.11 -49.91 2.74
C TRP A 280 -14.89 -50.68 3.25
N ARG A 281 -13.75 -50.54 2.58
CA ARG A 281 -12.41 -50.64 3.18
C ARG A 281 -11.55 -49.65 2.39
N ASP A 282 -10.81 -48.80 3.10
CA ASP A 282 -9.87 -47.77 2.58
C ASP A 282 -10.36 -46.31 2.60
N CYS A 283 -10.62 -45.77 3.80
CA CYS A 283 -10.59 -44.32 4.03
C CYS A 283 -9.53 -43.85 5.05
N CYS A 284 -8.64 -44.72 5.53
CA CYS A 284 -7.61 -44.35 6.51
C CYS A 284 -6.23 -44.01 5.90
N VAL A 285 -6.09 -43.87 4.58
CA VAL A 285 -4.79 -43.56 3.95
C VAL A 285 -4.86 -42.31 3.08
N CYS A 286 -5.20 -41.16 3.67
CA CYS A 286 -4.96 -39.86 3.01
C CYS A 286 -4.36 -38.77 3.91
N CYS A 287 -4.01 -39.06 5.18
CA CYS A 287 -3.45 -38.05 6.09
C CYS A 287 -1.96 -38.22 6.42
N SER A 288 -1.22 -39.02 5.65
CA SER A 288 0.22 -39.17 5.81
C SER A 288 0.91 -39.21 4.46
N VAL A 289 1.17 -38.05 3.86
CA VAL A 289 2.42 -37.68 3.18
C VAL A 289 2.22 -36.23 2.72
N GLY A 290 2.93 -35.31 3.35
CA GLY A 290 3.16 -34.00 2.75
C GLY A 290 4.05 -34.18 1.53
N ARG A 291 3.55 -33.84 0.34
CA ARG A 291 4.38 -33.42 -0.77
C ARG A 291 3.80 -32.17 -1.40
N ILE A 292 4.72 -31.24 -1.57
CA ILE A 292 4.63 -29.98 -2.30
C ILE A 292 4.13 -30.24 -3.71
N CYS A 293 3.11 -29.48 -4.12
CA CYS A 293 2.99 -28.89 -5.45
C CYS A 293 2.65 -27.41 -5.24
#